data_AF-A0A538PK42-F1
#
_entry.id   AF-A0A538PK42-F1
#
_cell.length_a   1.000
_cell.length_b   1.000
_cell.length_c   1.000
_cell.angle_alpha   90.00
_cell.angle_beta   90.00
_cell.angle_gamma   90.00
#
_symmetry.space_group_name_H-M   'P 1'
#
loop_
_entity.id
_entity.type
_entity.pdbx_description
1 polymer ?
#
loop_
_entity_poly.entity_id
_entity_poly.type
_entity_poly.pdbx_seq_one_letter_code
_entity_poly.pdbx_strand_id
1 'polypeptide(L)'
;MIAGQVTGADVLDDDIAYLTGLGLLAEDDGRLVIANAIYREVIPRALVHVQQLQLTQEPAWYIRGDGSLDIDKLLRAFQDFWRRDGHLAAEGFGYREAGPHLMLMAFLQRVVNGGGRIEREYGLGRRALDLMIHWRGARHAIEVKLRRDTETEADALDQVASYLDIAGLADGSLVLFDLRREVSWQDRITVRDVTHAGKRIRIYGC
;
A
#
# COMPACT_ATOMS: atom_id res chain seq x y z
N MET A 1 -14.59 12.35 -21.33
CA MET A 1 -15.61 11.57 -22.08
C MET A 1 -15.47 10.10 -21.68
N ILE A 2 -16.56 9.38 -21.37
CA ILE A 2 -16.51 7.91 -21.22
C ILE A 2 -16.52 7.30 -22.63
N ALA A 3 -15.33 7.11 -23.20
CA ALA A 3 -15.11 6.30 -24.39
C ALA A 3 -13.64 5.85 -24.40
N GLY A 4 -13.43 4.54 -24.29
CA GLY A 4 -12.10 3.91 -24.23
C GLY A 4 -11.36 3.94 -25.56
N GLN A 5 -10.73 5.05 -25.88
CA GLN A 5 -9.65 5.12 -26.85
C GLN A 5 -8.47 5.84 -26.21
N VAL A 6 -7.26 5.38 -26.52
CA VAL A 6 -6.00 5.93 -26.01
C VAL A 6 -6.03 7.45 -26.14
N THR A 7 -6.00 8.13 -25.00
CA THR A 7 -6.00 9.59 -24.91
C THR A 7 -4.72 10.11 -25.55
N GLY A 8 -4.85 11.00 -26.55
CA GLY A 8 -3.72 11.75 -27.07
C GLY A 8 -3.10 12.62 -25.97
N ALA A 9 -1.82 12.99 -26.12
CA ALA A 9 -1.11 13.83 -25.14
C ALA A 9 -1.90 15.11 -24.79
N ASP A 10 -2.57 15.72 -25.77
CA ASP A 10 -3.39 16.92 -25.59
C ASP A 10 -4.60 16.72 -24.64
N VAL A 11 -5.21 15.53 -24.60
CA VAL A 11 -6.35 15.24 -23.70
C VAL A 11 -5.86 15.07 -22.26
N LEU A 12 -4.66 14.54 -22.07
CA LEU A 12 -4.05 14.40 -20.75
C LEU A 12 -3.72 15.78 -20.17
N ASP A 13 -3.26 16.72 -21.00
CA ASP A 13 -3.01 18.10 -20.61
C ASP A 13 -4.30 18.83 -20.21
N ASP A 14 -5.40 18.63 -20.94
CA ASP A 14 -6.72 19.21 -20.60
C ASP A 14 -7.27 18.67 -19.27
N ASP A 15 -7.20 17.35 -19.05
CA ASP A 15 -7.64 16.74 -17.79
C ASP A 15 -6.78 17.20 -16.60
N ILE A 16 -5.45 17.30 -16.79
CA ILE A 16 -4.53 17.82 -15.77
C ILE A 16 -4.85 19.28 -15.44
N ALA A 17 -5.01 20.13 -16.46
CA ALA A 17 -5.34 21.54 -16.28
C ALA A 17 -6.69 21.70 -15.58
N TYR A 18 -7.68 20.88 -15.95
CA TYR A 18 -8.99 20.87 -15.33
C TYR A 18 -8.94 20.47 -13.85
N LEU A 19 -8.29 19.34 -13.53
CA LEU A 19 -8.14 18.86 -12.14
C LEU A 19 -7.30 19.81 -11.28
N THR A 20 -6.32 20.49 -11.87
CA THR A 20 -5.56 21.56 -11.20
C THR A 20 -6.44 22.78 -10.94
N GLY A 21 -7.26 23.19 -11.91
CA GLY A 21 -8.24 24.28 -11.75
C GLY A 21 -9.32 24.00 -10.71
N LEU A 22 -9.69 22.72 -10.52
CA LEU A 22 -10.56 22.26 -9.44
C LEU A 22 -9.85 22.16 -8.08
N GLY A 23 -8.53 22.35 -8.04
CA GLY A 23 -7.71 22.19 -6.84
C GLY A 23 -7.61 20.76 -6.33
N LEU A 24 -7.85 19.75 -7.19
CA LEU A 24 -7.69 18.33 -6.87
C LEU A 24 -6.22 17.89 -7.00
N LEU A 25 -5.54 18.43 -8.02
CA LEU A 25 -4.10 18.28 -8.25
C LEU A 25 -3.39 19.60 -8.01
N ALA A 26 -2.10 19.52 -7.69
CA ALA A 26 -1.18 20.63 -7.60
C ALA A 26 0.17 20.23 -8.17
N GLU A 27 0.98 21.22 -8.54
CA GLU A 27 2.39 21.00 -8.89
C GLU A 27 3.26 21.19 -7.63
N ASP A 28 4.14 20.23 -7.36
CA ASP A 28 5.15 20.28 -6.30
C ASP A 28 6.48 19.77 -6.87
N ASP A 29 7.51 20.62 -6.86
CA ASP A 29 8.84 20.34 -7.43
C ASP A 29 8.79 19.74 -8.86
N GLY A 30 7.97 20.34 -9.74
CA GLY A 30 7.79 19.90 -11.13
C GLY A 30 7.06 18.55 -11.28
N ARG A 31 6.37 18.08 -10.23
CA ARG A 31 5.58 16.84 -10.25
C ARG A 31 4.13 17.12 -9.87
N LEU A 32 3.21 16.42 -10.52
CA LEU A 32 1.81 16.44 -10.11
C LEU A 32 1.61 15.66 -8.81
N VAL A 33 0.98 16.31 -7.84
CA VAL A 33 0.62 15.76 -6.53
C VAL A 33 -0.86 15.96 -6.25
N ILE A 34 -1.41 15.16 -5.33
CA ILE A 34 -2.76 15.37 -4.82
C ILE A 34 -2.75 16.60 -3.90
N ALA A 35 -3.57 17.60 -4.24
CA ALA A 35 -3.44 18.97 -3.73
C ALA A 35 -3.53 19.10 -2.20
N ASN A 36 -4.37 18.30 -1.53
CA ASN A 36 -4.56 18.43 -0.08
C ASN A 36 -4.73 17.07 0.63
N ALA A 37 -4.69 17.10 1.96
CA ALA A 37 -4.77 15.93 2.82
C ALA A 37 -6.12 15.18 2.71
N ILE A 38 -7.23 15.89 2.48
CA ILE A 38 -8.55 15.28 2.32
C ILE A 38 -8.56 14.41 1.06
N TYR A 39 -8.09 14.95 -0.06
CA TYR A 39 -8.05 14.21 -1.33
C TYR A 39 -7.04 13.06 -1.30
N ARG A 40 -5.93 13.23 -0.58
CA ARG A 40 -4.96 12.16 -0.31
C ARG A 40 -5.58 10.98 0.43
N GLU A 41 -6.58 11.21 1.26
CA GLU A 41 -7.34 10.12 1.91
C GLU A 41 -8.47 9.59 1.02
N VAL A 42 -9.23 10.47 0.38
CA VAL A 42 -10.46 10.12 -0.35
C VAL A 42 -10.17 9.38 -1.66
N ILE A 43 -9.21 9.86 -2.46
CA ILE A 43 -8.94 9.31 -3.80
C ILE A 43 -8.49 7.84 -3.72
N PRO A 44 -7.47 7.45 -2.93
CA PRO A 44 -7.07 6.05 -2.84
C PRO A 44 -8.19 5.16 -2.32
N ARG A 45 -8.97 5.65 -1.34
CA ARG A 45 -10.11 4.90 -0.80
C ARG A 45 -11.19 4.67 -1.85
N ALA A 46 -11.46 5.66 -2.71
CA ALA A 46 -12.39 5.52 -3.82
C ALA A 46 -11.86 4.52 -4.86
N LEU A 47 -10.57 4.58 -5.20
CA LEU A 47 -9.94 3.68 -6.17
C LEU A 47 -10.03 2.21 -5.77
N VAL A 48 -9.94 1.90 -4.47
CA VAL A 48 -9.97 0.50 -3.98
C VAL A 48 -11.36 -0.01 -3.59
N HIS A 49 -12.38 0.84 -3.63
CA HIS A 49 -13.67 0.52 -3.01
C HIS A 49 -14.36 -0.71 -3.64
N VAL A 50 -14.33 -0.81 -4.97
CA VAL A 50 -14.97 -1.93 -5.67
C VAL A 50 -14.29 -3.26 -5.33
N GLN A 51 -12.96 -3.30 -5.38
CA GLN A 51 -12.16 -4.48 -5.03
C GLN A 51 -12.37 -4.83 -3.55
N GLN A 52 -12.41 -3.84 -2.66
CA GLN A 52 -12.68 -4.04 -1.24
C GLN A 52 -14.00 -4.78 -1.00
N LEU A 53 -15.07 -4.43 -1.72
CA LEU A 53 -16.39 -5.07 -1.58
C LEU A 53 -16.41 -6.52 -2.09
N GLN A 54 -15.51 -6.88 -3.01
CA GLN A 54 -15.39 -8.23 -3.57
C GLN A 54 -14.58 -9.18 -2.68
N LEU A 55 -13.90 -8.65 -1.64
CA LEU A 55 -13.10 -9.45 -0.72
C LEU A 55 -13.96 -10.12 0.35
N THR A 56 -13.96 -11.46 0.34
CA THR A 56 -14.54 -12.31 1.39
C THR A 56 -13.57 -12.45 2.56
N GLN A 57 -13.26 -11.34 3.23
CA GLN A 57 -12.41 -11.31 4.43
C GLN A 57 -13.18 -10.78 5.62
N GLU A 58 -13.30 -11.58 6.68
CA GLU A 58 -13.99 -11.16 7.90
C GLU A 58 -12.99 -10.63 8.94
N PRO A 59 -13.19 -9.41 9.49
CA PRO A 59 -12.29 -8.84 10.48
C PRO A 59 -12.01 -9.78 11.65
N ALA A 60 -13.05 -10.49 12.13
CA ALA A 60 -12.96 -11.42 13.26
C ALA A 60 -11.91 -12.54 13.07
N TRP A 61 -11.55 -12.89 11.83
CA TRP A 61 -10.52 -13.90 11.55
C TRP A 61 -9.13 -13.47 12.00
N TYR A 62 -8.89 -12.16 12.09
CA TYR A 62 -7.60 -11.56 12.40
C TYR A 62 -7.52 -10.99 13.81
N ILE A 63 -8.56 -11.14 14.62
CA ILE A 63 -8.58 -10.63 15.99
C ILE A 63 -8.22 -11.76 16.95
N ARG A 64 -7.23 -11.51 17.81
CA ARG A 64 -6.81 -12.45 18.86
C ARG A 64 -7.82 -12.47 20.00
N GLY A 65 -7.70 -13.44 20.91
CA GLY A 65 -8.60 -13.58 22.07
C GLY A 65 -8.59 -12.37 23.00
N ASP A 66 -7.49 -11.61 23.05
CA ASP A 66 -7.36 -10.35 23.81
C ASP A 66 -7.91 -9.12 23.05
N GLY A 67 -8.40 -9.31 21.82
CA GLY A 67 -8.93 -8.25 20.98
C GLY A 67 -7.87 -7.47 20.18
N SER A 68 -6.59 -7.84 20.26
CA SER A 68 -5.54 -7.27 19.42
C SER A 68 -5.62 -7.76 17.98
N LEU A 69 -5.16 -6.94 17.03
CA LEU A 69 -5.07 -7.32 15.63
C LEU A 69 -3.83 -8.19 15.39
N ASP A 70 -4.03 -9.33 14.73
CA ASP A 70 -2.97 -10.24 14.32
C ASP A 70 -2.40 -9.85 12.95
N ILE A 71 -1.42 -8.94 12.98
CA ILE A 71 -0.79 -8.43 11.77
C ILE A 71 -0.07 -9.53 10.98
N ASP A 72 0.59 -10.49 11.65
CA ASP A 72 1.27 -11.58 10.96
C ASP A 72 0.28 -12.49 10.25
N LYS A 73 -0.80 -12.87 10.93
CA LYS A 73 -1.89 -13.64 10.31
C LYS A 73 -2.54 -12.88 9.16
N LEU A 74 -2.73 -11.56 9.31
CA LEU A 74 -3.32 -10.69 8.30
C LEU A 74 -2.47 -10.63 7.03
N LEU A 75 -1.18 -10.36 7.17
CA LEU A 75 -0.27 -10.22 6.02
C LEU A 75 0.04 -11.57 5.35
N ARG A 76 0.06 -12.68 6.09
CA ARG A 76 0.13 -14.03 5.49
C ARG A 76 -1.13 -14.38 4.71
N ALA A 77 -2.31 -14.04 5.24
CA ALA A 77 -3.55 -14.24 4.49
C ALA A 77 -3.59 -13.37 3.22
N PHE A 78 -3.00 -12.17 3.27
CA PHE A 78 -2.80 -11.36 2.08
C PHE A 78 -1.86 -12.05 1.07
N GLN A 79 -0.73 -12.62 1.49
CA GLN A 79 0.17 -13.39 0.61
C GLN A 79 -0.55 -14.55 -0.08
N ASP A 80 -1.36 -15.31 0.66
CA ASP A 80 -2.15 -16.42 0.11
C ASP A 80 -3.18 -15.92 -0.92
N PHE A 81 -3.87 -14.82 -0.61
CA PHE A 81 -4.79 -14.17 -1.54
C PHE A 81 -4.06 -13.64 -2.79
N TRP A 82 -2.93 -12.96 -2.61
CA TRP A 82 -2.12 -12.38 -3.67
C TRP A 82 -1.68 -13.43 -4.69
N ARG A 83 -1.15 -14.55 -4.19
CA ARG A 83 -0.72 -15.70 -4.99
C ARG A 83 -1.84 -16.30 -5.82
N ARG A 84 -3.05 -16.44 -5.25
CA ARG A 84 -4.17 -17.11 -5.91
C ARG A 84 -4.85 -16.20 -6.93
N ASP A 85 -5.28 -15.03 -6.47
CA ASP A 85 -6.23 -14.18 -7.20
C ASP A 85 -5.81 -12.70 -7.23
N GLY A 86 -5.04 -12.25 -6.22
CA GLY A 86 -4.76 -10.83 -6.02
C GLY A 86 -3.89 -10.21 -7.11
N HIS A 87 -2.94 -10.94 -7.70
CA HIS A 87 -2.12 -10.44 -8.80
C HIS A 87 -2.93 -10.15 -10.08
N LEU A 88 -3.92 -11.00 -10.39
CA LEU A 88 -4.85 -10.77 -11.52
C LEU A 88 -5.82 -9.64 -11.20
N ALA A 89 -6.37 -9.62 -9.99
CA ALA A 89 -7.27 -8.56 -9.56
C ALA A 89 -6.59 -7.18 -9.55
N ALA A 90 -5.27 -7.13 -9.33
CA ALA A 90 -4.48 -5.91 -9.42
C ALA A 90 -4.36 -5.36 -10.85
N GLU A 91 -4.41 -6.22 -11.88
CA GLU A 91 -4.45 -5.78 -13.29
C GLU A 91 -5.76 -5.01 -13.59
N GLY A 92 -6.85 -5.33 -12.86
CA GLY A 92 -8.15 -4.68 -12.98
C GLY A 92 -8.17 -3.20 -12.56
N PHE A 93 -7.14 -2.69 -11.90
CA PHE A 93 -7.03 -1.25 -11.58
C PHE A 93 -6.67 -0.40 -12.80
N GLY A 94 -6.17 -0.97 -13.89
CA GLY A 94 -5.67 -0.21 -15.05
C GLY A 94 -4.33 0.51 -14.78
N TYR A 95 -3.80 0.45 -13.56
CA TYR A 95 -2.53 1.05 -13.15
C TYR A 95 -1.52 -0.04 -12.80
N ARG A 96 -0.73 -0.47 -13.79
CA ARG A 96 0.12 -1.67 -13.67
C ARG A 96 1.12 -1.62 -12.49
N GLU A 97 1.69 -0.45 -12.20
CA GLU A 97 2.63 -0.29 -11.10
C GLU A 97 1.97 -0.06 -9.73
N ALA A 98 0.79 0.58 -9.71
CA ALA A 98 0.07 0.87 -8.46
C ALA A 98 -0.83 -0.29 -7.99
N GLY A 99 -1.19 -1.20 -8.90
CA GLY A 99 -2.12 -2.30 -8.65
C GLY A 99 -1.80 -3.13 -7.40
N PRO A 100 -0.55 -3.61 -7.18
CA PRO A 100 -0.21 -4.35 -5.98
C PRO A 100 -0.43 -3.55 -4.68
N HIS A 101 -0.03 -2.28 -4.68
CA HIS A 101 -0.22 -1.38 -3.53
C HIS A 101 -1.71 -1.13 -3.27
N LEU A 102 -2.48 -0.83 -4.33
CA LEU A 102 -3.93 -0.63 -4.25
C LEU A 102 -4.64 -1.90 -3.75
N MET A 103 -4.21 -3.08 -4.18
CA MET A 103 -4.77 -4.35 -3.75
C MET A 103 -4.51 -4.64 -2.27
N LEU A 104 -3.27 -4.42 -1.81
CA LEU A 104 -2.95 -4.51 -0.38
C LEU A 104 -3.80 -3.53 0.44
N MET A 105 -3.94 -2.30 -0.02
CA MET A 105 -4.80 -1.31 0.64
C MET A 105 -6.26 -1.76 0.71
N ALA A 106 -6.82 -2.29 -0.39
CA ALA A 106 -8.18 -2.83 -0.41
C ALA A 106 -8.36 -3.93 0.66
N PHE A 107 -7.39 -4.84 0.74
CA PHE A 107 -7.38 -5.95 1.68
C PHE A 107 -7.31 -5.50 3.13
N LEU A 108 -6.33 -4.65 3.45
CA LEU A 108 -6.17 -4.10 4.80
C LEU A 108 -7.40 -3.30 5.19
N GLN A 109 -7.96 -2.49 4.28
CA GLN A 109 -9.12 -1.66 4.58
C GLN A 109 -10.40 -2.50 4.79
N ARG A 110 -10.56 -3.65 4.11
CA ARG A 110 -11.66 -4.60 4.36
C ARG A 110 -11.64 -5.16 5.78
N VAL A 111 -10.45 -5.36 6.35
CA VAL A 111 -10.27 -5.93 7.69
C VAL A 111 -10.27 -4.85 8.77
N VAL A 112 -9.45 -3.81 8.62
CA VAL A 112 -9.19 -2.82 9.67
C VAL A 112 -10.40 -1.91 9.94
N ASN A 113 -11.21 -1.59 8.93
CA ASN A 113 -12.39 -0.73 9.12
C ASN A 113 -13.44 -1.31 10.11
N GLY A 114 -13.35 -2.59 10.49
CA GLY A 114 -14.23 -3.21 11.49
C GLY A 114 -13.93 -2.85 12.96
N GLY A 115 -12.82 -2.15 13.25
CA GLY A 115 -12.45 -1.79 14.63
C GLY A 115 -11.20 -0.93 14.80
N GLY A 116 -10.63 -0.45 13.70
CA GLY A 116 -9.46 0.41 13.65
C GLY A 116 -9.51 1.39 12.47
N ARG A 117 -8.39 2.05 12.19
CA ARG A 117 -8.23 2.91 11.01
C ARG A 117 -6.85 2.71 10.39
N ILE A 118 -6.75 3.04 9.11
CA ILE A 118 -5.48 3.07 8.38
C ILE A 118 -5.19 4.54 8.10
N GLU A 119 -4.07 5.04 8.62
CA GLU A 119 -3.53 6.33 8.24
C GLU A 119 -2.52 6.13 7.11
N ARG A 120 -2.53 7.08 6.18
CA ARG A 120 -1.71 7.07 4.97
C ARG A 120 -0.79 8.26 5.05
N GLU A 121 0.49 8.03 5.29
CA GLU A 121 1.41 9.14 5.41
C GLU A 121 1.97 9.50 4.04
N TYR A 122 1.58 10.68 3.57
CA TYR A 122 2.20 11.34 2.42
C TYR A 122 3.28 12.27 2.98
N GLY A 123 4.36 11.69 3.49
CA GLY A 123 5.43 12.42 4.15
C GLY A 123 6.05 13.48 3.23
N LEU A 124 6.25 14.67 3.79
CA LEU A 124 6.94 15.82 3.21
C LEU A 124 8.23 15.40 2.48
N GLY A 125 8.19 15.45 1.15
CA GLY A 125 9.37 15.58 0.32
C GLY A 125 9.84 14.34 -0.46
N ARG A 126 9.66 13.09 -0.01
CA ARG A 126 10.12 11.92 -0.79
C ARG A 126 9.28 10.65 -0.59
N ARG A 127 8.49 10.33 -1.62
CA ARG A 127 7.81 9.05 -1.95
C ARG A 127 6.50 8.76 -1.18
N ALA A 128 5.56 8.15 -1.91
CA ALA A 128 4.27 7.63 -1.44
C ALA A 128 4.45 6.14 -1.03
N LEU A 129 3.74 5.51 -0.09
CA LEU A 129 2.77 5.88 0.94
C LEU A 129 2.92 4.79 2.02
N ASP A 130 3.36 5.17 3.22
CA ASP A 130 3.53 4.22 4.33
C ASP A 130 2.23 4.15 5.12
N LEU A 131 1.79 2.93 5.38
CA LEU A 131 0.53 2.65 6.03
C LEU A 131 0.77 2.53 7.54
N MET A 132 0.05 3.31 8.32
CA MET A 132 -0.02 3.14 9.76
C MET A 132 -1.38 2.58 10.15
N ILE A 133 -1.39 1.33 10.62
CA ILE A 133 -2.60 0.72 11.17
C ILE A 133 -2.74 1.15 12.62
N HIS A 134 -3.89 1.73 12.97
CA HIS A 134 -4.28 2.01 14.34
C HIS A 134 -5.38 1.04 14.75
N TRP A 135 -5.13 0.24 15.79
CA TRP A 135 -6.09 -0.74 16.31
C TRP A 135 -6.09 -0.72 17.83
N ARG A 136 -7.20 -0.27 18.44
CA ARG A 136 -7.38 -0.24 19.92
C ARG A 136 -6.19 0.35 20.70
N GLY A 137 -5.60 1.43 20.19
CA GLY A 137 -4.45 2.11 20.80
C GLY A 137 -3.09 1.54 20.41
N ALA A 138 -3.02 0.36 19.76
CA ALA A 138 -1.81 -0.14 19.14
C ALA A 138 -1.61 0.48 17.75
N ARG A 139 -0.35 0.64 17.36
CA ARG A 139 0.09 1.17 16.07
C ARG A 139 1.00 0.16 15.38
N HIS A 140 0.81 -0.05 14.08
CA HIS A 140 1.67 -0.92 13.28
C HIS A 140 2.01 -0.26 11.95
N ALA A 141 3.30 -0.04 11.71
CA ALA A 141 3.81 0.54 10.48
C ALA A 141 4.02 -0.54 9.40
N ILE A 142 3.57 -0.25 8.18
CA ILE A 142 3.76 -1.09 7.00
C ILE A 142 4.28 -0.22 5.86
N GLU A 143 5.52 -0.48 5.46
CA GLU A 143 6.09 0.02 4.21
C GLU A 143 5.69 -0.94 3.08
N VAL A 144 5.42 -0.37 1.91
CA VAL A 144 5.05 -1.15 0.71
C VAL A 144 5.96 -0.77 -0.45
N LYS A 145 6.67 -1.76 -1.01
CA LYS A 145 7.57 -1.56 -2.15
C LYS A 145 7.33 -2.56 -3.26
N LEU A 146 7.49 -2.09 -4.48
CA LEU A 146 7.70 -2.92 -5.66
C LEU A 146 9.19 -3.09 -5.88
N ARG A 147 9.70 -4.33 -5.93
CA ARG A 147 11.09 -4.64 -6.25
C ARG A 147 11.39 -4.21 -7.68
N ARG A 148 12.33 -3.27 -7.84
CA ARG A 148 12.79 -2.76 -9.15
C ARG A 148 14.18 -3.29 -9.48
N ASP A 149 15.02 -3.44 -8.48
CA ASP A 149 16.42 -3.85 -8.60
C ASP A 149 16.90 -4.56 -7.31
N THR A 150 18.21 -4.76 -7.20
CA THR A 150 18.86 -5.37 -6.02
C THR A 150 18.88 -4.46 -4.80
N GLU A 151 18.92 -3.14 -5.01
CA GLU A 151 19.03 -2.13 -3.95
C GLU A 151 17.69 -1.78 -3.31
N THR A 152 16.59 -2.04 -4.02
CA THR A 152 15.21 -1.68 -3.61
C THR A 152 14.89 -2.11 -2.17
N GLU A 153 15.38 -3.28 -1.76
CA GLU A 153 15.15 -3.79 -0.40
C GLU A 153 15.95 -3.03 0.65
N ALA A 154 17.23 -2.75 0.41
CA ALA A 154 18.07 -2.01 1.34
C ALA A 154 17.53 -0.59 1.55
N ASP A 155 17.18 0.09 0.44
CA ASP A 155 16.50 1.39 0.45
C ASP A 155 15.19 1.35 1.26
N ALA A 156 14.42 0.27 1.14
CA ALA A 156 13.16 0.10 1.86
C ALA A 156 13.38 -0.12 3.36
N LEU A 157 14.42 -0.87 3.74
CA LEU A 157 14.78 -1.07 5.14
C LEU A 157 15.20 0.24 5.81
N ASP A 158 15.96 1.09 5.11
CA ASP A 158 16.31 2.43 5.59
C ASP A 158 15.06 3.30 5.79
N GLN A 159 14.11 3.26 4.85
CA GLN A 159 12.84 3.98 4.94
C GLN A 159 11.99 3.50 6.13
N VAL A 160 11.78 2.18 6.27
CA VAL A 160 11.05 1.60 7.40
C VAL A 160 11.70 1.99 8.72
N ALA A 161 13.02 1.86 8.83
CA ALA A 161 13.72 2.17 10.08
C ALA A 161 13.58 3.65 10.46
N SER A 162 13.78 4.56 9.51
CA SER A 162 13.59 6.00 9.71
C SER A 162 12.15 6.31 10.12
N TYR A 163 11.18 5.66 9.49
CA TYR A 163 9.77 5.84 9.83
C TYR A 163 9.44 5.35 11.24
N LEU A 164 9.94 4.17 11.62
CA LEU A 164 9.79 3.61 12.96
C LEU A 164 10.42 4.51 14.04
N ASP A 165 11.53 5.19 13.74
CA ASP A 165 12.12 6.18 14.65
C ASP A 165 11.20 7.39 14.86
N ILE A 166 10.68 7.98 13.78
CA ILE A 166 9.74 9.11 13.84
C ILE A 166 8.47 8.73 14.59
N ALA A 167 7.94 7.53 14.32
CA ALA A 167 6.72 7.03 14.95
C ALA A 167 6.91 6.57 16.41
N GLY A 168 8.16 6.44 16.89
CA GLY A 168 8.48 5.90 18.21
C GLY A 168 8.15 4.42 18.37
N LEU A 169 8.33 3.64 17.31
CA LEU A 169 8.05 2.20 17.24
C LEU A 169 9.35 1.39 17.21
N ALA A 170 9.33 0.19 17.81
CA ALA A 170 10.46 -0.73 17.84
C ALA A 170 10.45 -1.74 16.68
N ASP A 171 9.28 -1.94 16.07
CA ASP A 171 9.10 -2.90 14.99
C ASP A 171 8.01 -2.48 14.00
N GLY A 172 8.08 -3.06 12.80
CA GLY A 172 7.18 -2.80 11.68
C GLY A 172 7.29 -3.87 10.61
N SER A 173 6.62 -3.64 9.49
CA SER A 173 6.60 -4.58 8.37
C SER A 173 6.98 -3.93 7.06
N LEU A 174 7.65 -4.70 6.20
CA LEU A 174 7.91 -4.36 4.82
C LEU A 174 7.17 -5.38 3.94
N VAL A 175 6.26 -4.93 3.10
CA VAL A 175 5.65 -5.76 2.05
C VAL A 175 6.38 -5.47 0.75
N LEU A 176 7.06 -6.48 0.20
CA LEU A 176 7.91 -6.35 -0.98
C LEU A 176 7.37 -7.20 -2.12
N PHE A 177 6.76 -6.55 -3.10
CA PHE A 177 6.24 -7.19 -4.31
C PHE A 177 7.33 -7.48 -5.32
N ASP A 178 7.36 -8.68 -5.88
CA ASP A 178 8.23 -9.09 -6.97
C ASP A 178 7.38 -9.53 -8.19
N LEU A 179 7.31 -8.66 -9.20
CA LEU A 179 6.50 -8.90 -10.40
C LEU A 179 7.28 -9.58 -11.53
N ARG A 180 8.54 -9.97 -11.30
CA ARG A 180 9.40 -10.62 -12.30
C ARG A 180 8.87 -12.00 -12.68
N ARG A 181 8.55 -12.21 -13.96
CA ARG A 181 7.86 -13.42 -14.45
C ARG A 181 8.66 -14.70 -14.26
N GLU A 182 9.99 -14.59 -14.24
CA GLU A 182 10.95 -15.68 -14.10
C GLU A 182 11.08 -16.22 -12.66
N VAL A 183 10.62 -15.44 -11.66
CA VAL A 183 10.69 -15.84 -10.24
C VAL A 183 9.45 -16.68 -9.91
N SER A 184 9.64 -17.86 -9.33
CA SER A 184 8.54 -18.75 -8.96
C SER A 184 7.75 -18.20 -7.77
N TRP A 185 6.46 -18.56 -7.63
CA TRP A 185 5.66 -18.17 -6.47
C TRP A 185 6.26 -18.65 -5.13
N GLN A 186 7.00 -19.76 -5.13
CA GLN A 186 7.67 -20.26 -3.93
C GLN A 186 8.81 -19.33 -3.48
N ASP A 187 9.46 -18.67 -4.44
CA ASP A 187 10.55 -17.72 -4.17
C ASP A 187 10.03 -16.30 -3.90
N ARG A 188 8.83 -15.96 -4.38
CA ARG A 188 8.17 -14.67 -4.07
C ARG A 188 7.55 -14.66 -2.69
N ILE A 189 6.77 -15.69 -2.35
CA ILE A 189 6.02 -15.75 -1.09
C ILE A 189 6.95 -16.19 0.05
N THR A 190 7.60 -15.21 0.67
CA THR A 190 8.55 -15.42 1.75
C THR A 190 8.17 -14.60 2.98
N VAL A 191 8.55 -15.07 4.17
CA VAL A 191 8.49 -14.27 5.40
C VAL A 191 9.79 -14.43 6.14
N ARG A 192 10.40 -13.31 6.52
CA ARG A 192 11.64 -13.30 7.31
C ARG A 192 11.74 -12.07 8.20
N ASP A 193 12.49 -12.22 9.28
CA ASP A 193 12.79 -11.14 10.21
C ASP A 193 14.20 -10.63 9.98
N VAL A 194 14.36 -9.31 9.99
CA VAL A 194 15.65 -8.62 9.89
C VAL A 194 15.75 -7.59 10.99
N THR A 195 16.93 -7.47 11.61
CA THR A 195 17.26 -6.32 12.45
C THR A 195 18.03 -5.32 11.62
N HIS A 196 17.48 -4.11 11.44
CA HIS A 196 18.10 -3.04 10.67
C HIS A 196 18.05 -1.73 11.46
N ALA A 197 19.18 -1.04 11.59
CA ALA A 197 19.30 0.19 12.41
C ALA A 197 18.67 0.07 13.82
N GLY A 198 18.77 -1.12 14.45
CA GLY A 198 18.20 -1.38 15.78
C GLY A 198 16.68 -1.61 15.81
N LYS A 199 15.99 -1.60 14.67
CA LYS A 199 14.57 -1.94 14.52
C LYS A 199 14.39 -3.38 14.10
N ARG A 200 13.30 -4.02 14.56
CA ARG A 200 12.91 -5.35 14.05
C ARG A 200 11.92 -5.15 12.90
N ILE A 201 12.28 -5.62 11.71
CA ILE A 201 11.45 -5.48 10.53
C ILE A 201 11.12 -6.86 10.00
N ARG A 202 9.82 -7.18 9.93
CA ARG A 202 9.35 -8.39 9.27
C ARG A 202 9.04 -8.12 7.81
N ILE A 203 9.69 -8.85 6.92
CA ILE A 203 9.55 -8.70 5.47
C ILE A 203 8.63 -9.79 4.94
N TYR A 204 7.61 -9.38 4.20
CA TYR A 204 6.66 -10.25 3.50
C TYR A 204 6.89 -10.10 2.00
N GLY A 205 7.53 -11.09 1.38
CA GLY A 205 7.66 -11.14 -0.08
C GLY A 205 6.33 -11.51 -0.73
N CYS A 206 5.93 -10.80 -1.78
CA CYS A 206 4.67 -11.00 -2.50
C CYS A 206 4.90 -11.16 -4.00
#